data_AF-A0A7C5CY77-F1
#
_entry.id   AF-A0A7C5CY77-F1
#
_cell.length_a   1.000
_cell.length_b   1.000
_cell.length_c   1.000
_cell.angle_alpha   90.00
_cell.angle_beta   90.00
_cell.angle_gamma   90.00
#
_symmetry.space_group_name_H-M   'P 1'
#
loop_
_entity.id
_entity.type
_entity.pdbx_description
1 polymer ?
#
loop_
_entity_poly.entity_id
_entity_poly.type
_entity_poly.pdbx_seq_one_letter_code
_entity_poly.pdbx_strand_id
1 'polypeptide(L)'
;MQTRSITLANLDKFSHIGVFSGGSISTNDIPDLDTFKKKVRLVFISYGSREVDPNSGRAFGDVPKANVEALKALGINCHYYESPNTGHEWLTWRRSMREFAQLLFRD
;
A
#
# COMPACT_ATOMS: atom_id res chain seq x y z
N MET A 1 4.06 5.75 10.77
CA MET A 1 3.57 4.54 10.09
C MET A 1 4.44 3.35 10.50
N GLN A 2 3.90 2.36 11.24
CA GLN A 2 4.73 1.27 11.77
C GLN A 2 5.15 0.25 10.71
N THR A 3 4.19 -0.34 9.97
CA THR A 3 4.47 -1.38 8.98
C THR A 3 5.49 -0.92 7.95
N ARG A 4 5.28 0.24 7.31
CA ARG A 4 6.22 0.81 6.33
C ARG A 4 7.65 0.90 6.88
N SER A 5 7.84 1.51 8.05
CA SER A 5 9.18 1.69 8.62
C SER A 5 9.84 0.36 8.98
N ILE A 6 9.07 -0.58 9.56
CA ILE A 6 9.58 -1.89 9.97
C ILE A 6 9.97 -2.74 8.76
N THR A 7 9.09 -2.85 7.76
CA THR A 7 9.31 -3.74 6.62
C THR A 7 10.42 -3.24 5.71
N LEU A 8 10.48 -1.93 5.42
CA LEU A 8 11.54 -1.36 4.59
C LEU A 8 12.94 -1.48 5.21
N ALA A 9 13.03 -1.51 6.54
CA ALA A 9 14.28 -1.73 7.25
C ALA A 9 14.66 -3.23 7.40
N ASN A 10 13.78 -4.16 7.04
CA ASN A 10 13.95 -5.61 7.28
C ASN A 10 13.47 -6.45 6.07
N LEU A 11 13.94 -6.14 4.87
CA LEU A 11 13.56 -6.83 3.63
C LEU A 11 13.99 -8.31 3.58
N ASP A 12 14.90 -8.72 4.48
CA ASP A 12 15.28 -10.11 4.70
C ASP A 12 14.20 -10.94 5.41
N LYS A 13 13.26 -10.28 6.13
CA LYS A 13 12.22 -10.93 6.93
C LYS A 13 10.83 -10.82 6.32
N PHE A 14 10.56 -9.78 5.54
CA PHE A 14 9.23 -9.49 5.01
C PHE A 14 9.26 -9.38 3.48
N SER A 15 8.42 -10.18 2.83
CA SER A 15 8.24 -10.16 1.37
C SER A 15 6.90 -9.59 0.92
N HIS A 16 5.93 -9.41 1.83
CA HIS A 16 4.61 -8.88 1.53
C HIS A 16 4.29 -7.74 2.49
N ILE A 17 3.91 -6.57 1.96
CA ILE A 17 3.72 -5.34 2.73
C ILE A 17 2.31 -4.80 2.49
N GLY A 18 1.48 -4.75 3.52
CA GLY A 18 0.13 -4.18 3.48
C GLY A 18 0.02 -2.92 4.34
N VAL A 19 -0.46 -1.81 3.76
CA VAL A 19 -0.73 -0.56 4.47
C VAL A 19 -2.19 -0.15 4.24
N PHE A 20 -3.00 -0.16 5.31
CA PHE A 20 -4.43 0.14 5.26
C PHE A 20 -4.71 1.47 5.94
N SER A 21 -5.23 2.46 5.19
CA SER A 21 -5.49 3.83 5.65
C SER A 21 -4.33 4.49 6.40
N GLY A 22 -3.11 4.03 6.11
CA GLY A 22 -1.98 4.20 7.02
C GLY A 22 -0.79 4.89 6.38
N GLY A 23 -0.96 5.48 5.20
CA GLY A 23 0.06 6.11 4.37
C GLY A 23 0.41 5.32 3.11
N SER A 24 1.52 5.67 2.47
CA SER A 24 1.95 5.11 1.18
C SER A 24 3.45 4.85 1.17
N ILE A 25 3.91 4.04 0.20
CA ILE A 25 5.31 3.81 -0.14
C ILE A 25 5.54 4.44 -1.51
N SER A 26 6.46 5.40 -1.58
CA SER A 26 6.88 6.04 -2.81
C SER A 26 8.23 5.48 -3.28
N THR A 27 8.63 5.81 -4.50
CA THR A 27 9.96 5.46 -5.04
C THR A 27 11.09 6.02 -4.19
N ASN A 28 10.92 7.22 -3.62
CA ASN A 28 11.92 7.87 -2.76
C ASN A 28 12.15 7.14 -1.42
N ASP A 29 11.22 6.28 -1.02
CA ASP A 29 11.32 5.50 0.21
C ASP A 29 12.15 4.22 0.01
N ILE A 30 12.54 3.90 -1.23
CA ILE A 30 13.23 2.67 -1.62
C ILE A 30 14.62 3.04 -2.16
N PRO A 31 15.66 3.11 -1.31
CA PRO A 31 16.99 3.52 -1.73
C PRO A 31 17.69 2.51 -2.66
N ASP A 32 17.35 1.22 -2.53
CA ASP A 32 17.85 0.13 -3.38
C ASP A 32 16.68 -0.60 -4.03
N LEU A 33 16.32 -0.16 -5.24
CA LEU A 33 15.21 -0.73 -6.02
C LEU A 33 15.48 -2.18 -6.44
N ASP A 34 16.72 -2.55 -6.71
CA ASP A 34 17.06 -3.89 -7.20
C ASP A 34 16.92 -4.92 -6.09
N THR A 35 17.41 -4.62 -4.90
CA THR A 35 17.19 -5.46 -3.71
C THR A 35 15.71 -5.53 -3.37
N PHE A 36 15.00 -4.40 -3.43
CA PHE A 36 13.56 -4.37 -3.15
C PHE A 36 12.76 -5.28 -4.08
N LYS A 37 12.97 -5.18 -5.39
CA LYS A 37 12.30 -6.04 -6.40
C LYS A 37 12.57 -7.53 -6.20
N LYS A 38 13.78 -7.89 -5.74
CA LYS A 38 14.15 -9.29 -5.48
C LYS A 38 13.51 -9.85 -4.21
N LYS A 39 13.27 -9.01 -3.20
CA LYS A 39 12.84 -9.44 -1.85
C LYS A 39 11.35 -9.26 -1.61
N VAL A 40 10.76 -8.20 -2.14
CA VAL A 40 9.34 -7.86 -1.94
C VAL A 40 8.53 -8.40 -3.11
N ARG A 41 7.67 -9.36 -2.81
CA ARG A 41 6.75 -10.01 -3.75
C ARG A 41 5.43 -9.25 -3.91
N LEU A 42 5.03 -8.45 -2.93
CA LEU A 42 3.78 -7.71 -2.95
C LEU A 42 3.87 -6.43 -2.10
N VAL A 43 3.42 -5.31 -2.68
CA VAL A 43 3.03 -4.11 -1.94
C VAL A 43 1.53 -3.88 -2.13
N PHE A 44 0.80 -3.68 -1.05
CA PHE A 44 -0.63 -3.41 -1.07
C PHE A 44 -0.94 -2.16 -0.27
N ILE A 45 -1.53 -1.17 -0.94
CA ILE A 45 -1.98 0.09 -0.33
C ILE A 45 -3.49 0.17 -0.45
N SER A 46 -4.19 0.57 0.62
CA SER A 46 -5.63 0.73 0.55
C SER A 46 -6.17 1.82 1.45
N TYR A 47 -7.34 2.35 1.07
CA TYR A 47 -8.03 3.44 1.76
C TYR A 47 -9.56 3.28 1.60
N GLY A 48 -10.32 3.94 2.46
CA GLY A 48 -11.73 4.23 2.19
C GLY A 48 -11.86 5.37 1.19
N SER A 49 -12.83 5.32 0.28
CA SER A 49 -13.01 6.34 -0.77
C SER A 49 -13.15 7.76 -0.20
N ARG A 50 -13.77 7.92 0.98
CA ARG A 50 -13.93 9.21 1.65
C ARG A 50 -12.65 9.73 2.32
N GLU A 51 -11.59 8.93 2.39
CA GLU A 51 -10.29 9.34 2.93
C GLU A 51 -9.39 9.99 1.87
N VAL A 52 -9.60 9.61 0.62
CA VAL A 52 -8.80 10.03 -0.54
C VAL A 52 -9.59 10.89 -1.51
N ASP A 53 -10.89 11.07 -1.30
CA ASP A 53 -11.71 12.05 -2.01
C ASP A 53 -11.09 13.46 -1.84
N PRO A 54 -10.70 14.12 -2.95
CA PRO A 54 -10.12 15.46 -2.92
C PRO A 54 -11.02 16.49 -2.24
N ASN A 55 -12.34 16.25 -2.19
CA ASN A 55 -13.33 17.14 -1.57
C ASN A 55 -13.58 16.82 -0.09
N SER A 56 -13.00 15.74 0.46
CA SER A 56 -13.23 15.32 1.84
C SER A 56 -12.52 16.18 2.90
N GLY A 57 -11.61 17.07 2.49
CA GLY A 57 -10.75 17.84 3.39
C GLY A 57 -9.74 16.98 4.17
N ARG A 58 -9.63 15.68 3.88
CA ARG A 58 -8.66 14.77 4.50
C ARG A 58 -7.34 14.77 3.72
N ALA A 59 -6.26 14.52 4.46
CA ALA A 59 -4.89 14.85 4.05
C ALA A 59 -4.26 13.99 2.94
N PHE A 60 -4.90 12.91 2.47
CA PHE A 60 -4.24 11.96 1.58
C PHE A 60 -4.43 12.23 0.09
N GLY A 61 -5.62 12.68 -0.34
CA GLY A 61 -5.94 12.92 -1.74
C GLY A 61 -5.52 11.76 -2.67
N ASP A 62 -5.10 12.08 -3.90
CA ASP A 62 -4.65 11.11 -4.90
C ASP A 62 -3.22 10.57 -4.69
N VAL A 63 -2.48 11.07 -3.69
CA VAL A 63 -1.06 10.75 -3.48
C VAL A 63 -0.80 9.24 -3.32
N PRO A 64 -1.58 8.47 -2.54
CA PRO A 64 -1.33 7.04 -2.39
C PRO A 64 -1.48 6.26 -3.69
N LYS A 65 -2.44 6.65 -4.54
CA LYS A 65 -2.69 6.03 -5.85
C LYS A 65 -1.56 6.33 -6.82
N ALA A 66 -1.14 7.60 -6.89
CA ALA A 66 -0.02 8.01 -7.74
C ALA A 66 1.29 7.28 -7.39
N ASN A 67 1.58 7.13 -6.10
CA ASN A 67 2.75 6.36 -5.65
C ASN A 67 2.69 4.88 -6.08
N VAL A 68 1.52 4.23 -5.97
CA VAL A 68 1.36 2.84 -6.42
C VAL A 68 1.61 2.72 -7.92
N GLU A 69 1.07 3.62 -8.73
CA GLU A 69 1.29 3.61 -10.18
C GLU A 69 2.78 3.84 -10.54
N ALA A 70 3.47 4.73 -9.83
CA ALA A 70 4.91 4.93 -10.00
C ALA A 70 5.72 3.66 -9.67
N LEU A 71 5.37 2.93 -8.61
CA LEU A 71 6.02 1.66 -8.28
C LEU A 71 5.72 0.57 -9.32
N LYS A 72 4.48 0.49 -9.81
CA LYS A 72 4.10 -0.43 -10.91
C LYS A 72 4.89 -0.15 -12.18
N ALA A 73 5.09 1.12 -12.53
CA ALA A 73 5.87 1.51 -13.71
C ALA A 73 7.34 1.05 -13.63
N LEU A 74 7.86 0.84 -12.42
CA LEU A 74 9.19 0.25 -12.20
C LEU A 74 9.18 -1.29 -12.18
N GLY A 75 8.05 -1.94 -12.42
CA GLY A 75 7.90 -3.40 -12.41
C GLY A 75 7.79 -4.00 -11.01
N ILE A 76 7.44 -3.22 -9.99
CA ILE A 76 7.12 -3.75 -8.65
C ILE A 76 5.67 -4.23 -8.65
N ASN A 77 5.43 -5.43 -8.11
CA ASN A 77 4.08 -5.96 -7.93
C ASN A 77 3.35 -5.18 -6.82
N CYS A 78 2.58 -4.18 -7.23
CA CYS A 78 1.84 -3.30 -6.34
C CYS A 78 0.34 -3.30 -6.64
N HIS A 79 -0.47 -3.28 -5.59
CA HIS A 79 -1.92 -3.18 -5.66
C HIS A 79 -2.42 -1.96 -4.88
N TYR A 80 -3.40 -1.27 -5.46
CA TYR A 80 -4.14 -0.20 -4.81
C TYR A 80 -5.61 -0.63 -4.70
N TYR A 81 -6.18 -0.57 -3.51
CA TYR A 81 -7.59 -0.87 -3.27
C TYR A 81 -8.30 0.29 -2.58
N GLU A 82 -9.44 0.69 -3.13
CA GLU A 82 -10.31 1.70 -2.54
C GLU A 82 -11.61 1.04 -2.08
N SER A 83 -11.89 1.11 -0.77
CA SER A 83 -13.16 0.63 -0.21
C SER A 83 -14.25 1.65 -0.50
N PRO A 84 -15.28 1.30 -1.30
CA PRO A 84 -16.29 2.24 -1.72
C PRO A 84 -17.19 2.66 -0.56
N ASN A 85 -17.48 3.96 -0.48
CA ASN A 85 -18.40 4.60 0.45
C ASN A 85 -18.02 4.45 1.93
N THR A 86 -16.73 4.32 2.23
CA THR A 86 -16.22 4.24 3.61
C THR A 86 -15.14 5.28 3.86
N GLY A 87 -14.91 5.62 5.13
CA GLY A 87 -13.83 6.50 5.58
C GLY A 87 -12.78 5.75 6.41
N HIS A 88 -12.20 6.44 7.38
CA HIS A 88 -11.21 5.88 8.32
C HIS A 88 -11.90 5.03 9.40
N GLU A 89 -12.43 3.87 9.00
CA GLU A 89 -13.32 3.04 9.82
C GLU A 89 -13.12 1.54 9.57
N TRP A 90 -13.62 0.72 10.48
CA TRP A 90 -13.42 -0.73 10.45
C TRP A 90 -13.90 -1.43 9.18
N LEU A 91 -14.97 -0.94 8.53
CA LEU A 91 -15.43 -1.55 7.28
C LEU A 91 -14.40 -1.42 6.16
N THR A 92 -13.66 -0.30 6.11
CA THR A 92 -12.52 -0.13 5.20
C THR A 92 -11.49 -1.22 5.46
N TRP A 93 -11.04 -1.37 6.71
CA TRP A 93 -9.97 -2.33 7.03
C TRP A 93 -10.39 -3.78 6.86
N ARG A 94 -11.66 -4.12 7.14
CA ARG A 94 -12.22 -5.46 6.85
C ARG A 94 -12.13 -5.80 5.37
N ARG A 95 -12.49 -4.86 4.50
CA ARG A 95 -12.41 -5.03 3.04
C ARG A 95 -10.97 -5.03 2.54
N SER A 96 -10.12 -4.14 3.04
CA SER A 96 -8.69 -4.14 2.75
C SER A 96 -8.05 -5.48 3.06
N MET A 97 -8.32 -6.05 4.24
CA MET A 97 -7.81 -7.36 4.62
C MET A 97 -8.35 -8.47 3.71
N ARG A 98 -9.64 -8.44 3.35
CA ARG A 98 -10.24 -9.40 2.40
C ARG A 98 -9.50 -9.38 1.05
N GLU A 99 -9.24 -8.21 0.49
CA GLU A 99 -8.54 -8.09 -0.80
C GLU A 99 -7.06 -8.48 -0.67
N PHE A 100 -6.38 -8.01 0.37
CA PHE A 100 -4.96 -8.29 0.59
C PHE A 100 -4.67 -9.78 0.84
N ALA A 101 -5.46 -10.44 1.68
CA ALA A 101 -5.22 -11.84 2.07
C ALA A 101 -5.28 -12.79 0.87
N GLN A 102 -6.08 -12.48 -0.14
CA GLN A 102 -6.18 -13.28 -1.36
C GLN A 102 -4.91 -13.26 -2.22
N LEU A 103 -4.03 -12.28 -2.02
CA LEU A 103 -2.80 -12.07 -2.79
C LEU A 103 -1.56 -12.61 -2.07
N LEU A 104 -1.67 -12.95 -0.78
CA LEU A 104 -0.55 -13.44 0.01
C LEU A 104 -0.14 -14.86 -0.39
N PHE A 105 1.18 -15.07 -0.54
CA PHE A 105 1.78 -16.40 -0.75
C PHE A 105 1.20 -17.18 -1.92
N ARG A 106 0.82 -16.45 -2.98
CA ARG A 106 0.50 -17.01 -4.29
C ARG A 106 1.82 -17.34 -4.98
N ASP A 107 2.27 -18.56 -4.77
CA ASP A 107 3.36 -19.21 -5.51
C ASP A 107 2.77 -20.26 -6.46
#